data_AF-A0A431IQ41-F1
#
_entry.id   AF-A0A431IQ41-F1
#
_cell.length_a   1.000
_cell.length_b   1.000
_cell.length_c   1.000
_cell.angle_alpha   90.00
_cell.angle_beta   90.00
_cell.angle_gamma   90.00
#
_symmetry.space_group_name_H-M   'P 1'
#
loop_
_entity.id
_entity.type
_entity.pdbx_description
1 polymer ?
#
loop_
_entity_poly.entity_id
_entity_poly.type
_entity_poly.pdbx_seq_one_letter_code
_entity_poly.pdbx_strand_id
1 'polypeptide(L)'
;MTLPGIPVDVHRALVAHLLEHSVRTGDFTLKSGRRSSWFIDSKQTACEPDGMLLMAGAALAVIPDDATAIGGLTVGADPVAYGVAAVAATRGRRLRSFTIRKEAKDHGVTGRLAGPLRAGDRVVITEDTVTRGTSLFEAVEVVRELGAEPVLIMPLVDRGGTCAAMAAEAGIAYRPLVTAPDLGFAYEGP
;
A
#
# COMPACT_ATOMS: atom_id res chain seq x y z
N MET A 1 2.03 19.19 12.07
CA MET A 1 1.33 19.66 10.86
C MET A 1 0.39 18.54 10.43
N THR A 2 -0.92 18.74 10.52
CA THR A 2 -1.91 17.75 10.03
C THR A 2 -1.82 17.71 8.51
N LEU A 3 -1.41 16.58 7.95
CA LEU A 3 -1.49 16.36 6.51
C LEU A 3 -2.98 16.43 6.09
N PRO A 4 -3.32 17.12 4.99
CA PRO A 4 -4.68 17.13 4.49
C PRO A 4 -5.15 15.71 4.18
N GLY A 5 -6.45 15.45 4.37
CA GLY A 5 -7.07 14.19 3.99
C GLY A 5 -7.22 14.05 2.48
N ILE A 6 -7.54 12.84 2.01
CA ILE A 6 -7.88 12.59 0.61
C ILE A 6 -9.10 13.45 0.24
N PRO A 7 -9.10 14.20 -0.87
CA PRO A 7 -10.27 14.93 -1.34
C PRO A 7 -11.50 14.01 -1.45
N VAL A 8 -12.65 14.48 -0.98
CA VAL A 8 -13.87 13.66 -0.83
C VAL A 8 -14.34 13.07 -2.16
N ASP A 9 -14.23 13.85 -3.25
CA ASP A 9 -14.57 13.43 -4.60
C ASP A 9 -13.64 12.33 -5.12
N VAL A 10 -12.33 12.48 -4.90
CA VAL A 10 -11.32 11.47 -5.25
C VAL A 10 -11.53 10.18 -4.45
N HIS A 11 -11.74 10.30 -3.14
CA HIS A 11 -12.00 9.14 -2.27
C HIS A 11 -13.28 8.41 -2.68
N ARG A 12 -14.38 9.12 -2.92
CA ARG A 12 -15.65 8.53 -3.38
C ARG A 12 -15.50 7.81 -4.71
N ALA A 13 -14.78 8.40 -5.67
CA ALA A 13 -14.55 7.77 -6.97
C ALA A 13 -13.69 6.51 -6.85
N LEU A 14 -12.65 6.53 -6.01
CA LEU A 14 -11.83 5.36 -5.74
C LEU A 14 -12.63 4.23 -5.07
N VAL A 15 -13.47 4.56 -4.07
CA VAL A 15 -14.38 3.61 -3.41
C VAL A 15 -15.34 2.99 -4.42
N ALA A 16 -15.97 3.80 -5.28
CA ALA A 16 -16.89 3.30 -6.30
C ALA A 16 -16.19 2.33 -7.28
N HIS A 17 -14.99 2.67 -7.74
CA HIS A 17 -14.20 1.83 -8.64
C HIS A 17 -13.80 0.49 -7.98
N LEU A 18 -13.38 0.52 -6.71
CA LEU A 18 -13.07 -0.70 -5.96
C LEU A 18 -14.30 -1.61 -5.80
N LEU A 19 -15.48 -1.03 -5.51
CA LEU A 19 -16.72 -1.80 -5.37
C LEU A 19 -17.12 -2.48 -6.68
N GLU A 20 -16.94 -1.81 -7.82
CA GLU A 20 -17.27 -2.34 -9.13
C GLU A 20 -16.29 -3.44 -9.60
N HIS A 21 -14.99 -3.16 -9.51
CA HIS A 21 -13.97 -3.99 -10.16
C HIS A 21 -13.29 -4.98 -9.23
N SER A 22 -13.13 -4.64 -7.94
CA SER A 22 -12.29 -5.39 -7.01
C SER A 22 -13.06 -6.19 -5.96
N VAL A 23 -14.27 -5.77 -5.57
CA VAL A 23 -15.07 -6.42 -4.53
C VAL A 23 -15.96 -7.52 -5.11
N ARG A 24 -16.03 -8.64 -4.37
CA ARG A 24 -16.96 -9.74 -4.61
C ARG A 24 -17.66 -10.10 -3.30
N THR A 25 -18.98 -10.25 -3.35
CA THR A 25 -19.81 -10.65 -2.20
C THR A 25 -20.31 -12.08 -2.36
N GLY A 26 -20.38 -12.83 -1.28
CA GLY A 26 -20.72 -14.25 -1.28
C GLY A 26 -20.07 -14.99 -0.11
N ASP A 27 -20.14 -16.32 -0.13
CA ASP A 27 -19.50 -17.14 0.89
C ASP A 27 -18.07 -17.52 0.47
N PHE A 28 -17.07 -16.92 1.14
CA PHE A 28 -15.67 -17.19 0.87
C PHE A 28 -14.98 -17.84 2.06
N THR A 29 -14.09 -18.79 1.79
CA THR A 29 -13.12 -19.29 2.76
C THR A 29 -11.77 -18.63 2.48
N LEU A 30 -11.31 -17.78 3.40
CA LEU A 30 -10.02 -17.11 3.30
C LEU A 30 -8.87 -18.11 3.48
N LYS A 31 -7.64 -17.73 3.08
CA LYS A 31 -6.43 -18.56 3.31
C LYS A 31 -6.19 -18.91 4.78
N SER A 32 -6.74 -18.13 5.71
CA SER A 32 -6.71 -18.39 7.15
C SER A 32 -7.72 -19.46 7.60
N GLY A 33 -8.58 -19.98 6.72
CA GLY A 33 -9.70 -20.86 7.04
C GLY A 33 -10.95 -20.13 7.55
N ARG A 34 -10.88 -18.81 7.79
CA ARG A 34 -12.03 -18.01 8.22
C ARG A 34 -13.05 -17.86 7.08
N ARG A 35 -14.34 -17.92 7.41
CA ARG A 35 -15.42 -17.52 6.51
C ARG A 35 -15.50 -15.99 6.44
N SER A 36 -15.70 -15.47 5.23
CA SER A 36 -15.96 -14.06 4.97
C SER A 36 -17.14 -13.92 4.02
N SER A 37 -17.99 -12.92 4.24
CA SER A 37 -19.09 -12.54 3.35
C SER A 37 -18.62 -11.77 2.11
N TRP A 38 -17.33 -11.43 2.07
CA TRP A 38 -16.74 -10.67 0.97
C TRP A 38 -15.26 -11.01 0.76
N PHE A 39 -14.84 -10.82 -0.48
CA PHE A 39 -13.48 -10.93 -0.94
C PHE A 39 -13.13 -9.69 -1.77
N ILE A 40 -11.87 -9.28 -1.74
CA ILE A 40 -11.38 -8.17 -2.55
C ILE A 40 -10.05 -8.54 -3.20
N ASP A 41 -9.96 -8.30 -4.49
CA ASP A 41 -8.71 -8.28 -5.27
C ASP A 41 -8.45 -6.85 -5.74
N SER A 42 -7.77 -6.07 -4.89
CA SER A 42 -7.49 -4.65 -5.15
C SER A 42 -6.51 -4.45 -6.32
N LYS A 43 -5.84 -5.51 -6.78
CA LYS A 43 -5.01 -5.45 -7.99
C LYS A 43 -5.83 -5.17 -9.24
N GLN A 44 -7.11 -5.58 -9.29
CA GLN A 44 -8.00 -5.23 -10.40
C GLN A 44 -8.07 -3.70 -10.53
N THR A 45 -8.29 -2.99 -9.43
CA THR A 45 -8.27 -1.52 -9.42
C THR A 45 -6.87 -0.95 -9.67
N ALA A 46 -5.84 -1.48 -9.01
CA ALA A 46 -4.48 -0.93 -9.10
C ALA A 46 -3.85 -1.11 -10.51
N CYS A 47 -4.36 -2.06 -11.31
CA CYS A 47 -3.90 -2.35 -12.66
C CYS A 47 -4.83 -1.83 -13.76
N GLU A 48 -6.06 -1.41 -13.45
CA GLU A 48 -6.95 -0.73 -14.40
C GLU A 48 -6.51 0.74 -14.58
N PRO A 49 -6.59 1.32 -15.78
CA PRO A 49 -6.09 2.66 -16.06
C PRO A 49 -6.76 3.73 -15.19
N ASP A 50 -8.08 3.71 -15.09
CA ASP A 50 -8.83 4.68 -14.29
C ASP A 50 -8.58 4.48 -12.79
N GLY A 51 -8.56 3.22 -12.34
CA GLY A 51 -8.23 2.86 -10.97
C GLY A 51 -6.83 3.32 -10.56
N MET A 52 -5.84 3.20 -11.46
CA MET A 52 -4.48 3.66 -11.24
C MET A 52 -4.42 5.19 -11.05
N LEU A 53 -5.16 5.96 -11.85
CA LEU A 53 -5.23 7.43 -11.72
C LEU A 53 -5.91 7.85 -10.41
N LEU A 54 -7.01 7.20 -10.04
CA LEU A 54 -7.74 7.45 -8.80
C LEU A 54 -6.89 7.13 -7.57
N MET A 55 -6.28 5.95 -7.55
CA MET A 55 -5.36 5.51 -6.50
C MET A 55 -4.18 6.48 -6.36
N ALA A 56 -3.55 6.88 -7.47
CA ALA A 56 -2.43 7.81 -7.43
C ALA A 56 -2.84 9.21 -6.94
N GLY A 57 -4.03 9.68 -7.33
CA GLY A 57 -4.61 10.92 -6.81
C GLY A 57 -4.79 10.88 -5.29
N ALA A 58 -5.35 9.79 -4.77
CA ALA A 58 -5.55 9.58 -3.34
C ALA A 58 -4.21 9.45 -2.58
N ALA A 59 -3.29 8.64 -3.09
CA ALA A 59 -1.97 8.42 -2.49
C ALA A 59 -1.17 9.72 -2.36
N LEU A 60 -1.14 10.54 -3.42
CA LEU A 60 -0.38 11.79 -3.40
C LEU A 60 -0.91 12.82 -2.41
N ALA A 61 -2.18 12.73 -2.01
CA ALA A 61 -2.75 13.59 -0.97
C ALA A 61 -2.24 13.24 0.45
N VAL A 62 -1.83 11.99 0.69
CA VAL A 62 -1.42 11.51 2.02
C VAL A 62 0.08 11.25 2.16
N ILE A 63 0.80 11.07 1.05
CA ILE A 63 2.26 10.90 1.07
C ILE A 63 2.93 12.21 1.53
N PRO A 64 3.85 12.17 2.52
CA PRO A 64 4.63 13.33 2.97
C PRO A 64 5.47 13.97 1.86
N ASP A 65 5.65 15.30 1.92
CA ASP A 65 6.42 16.05 0.91
C ASP A 65 7.90 15.70 0.87
N ASP A 66 8.43 15.24 1.98
CA ASP A 66 9.81 14.81 2.15
C ASP A 66 10.03 13.32 1.83
N ALA A 67 9.00 12.57 1.44
CA ALA A 67 9.15 11.21 0.97
C ALA A 67 9.89 11.18 -0.39
N THR A 68 10.85 10.28 -0.53
CA THR A 68 11.73 10.17 -1.72
C THR A 68 11.62 8.83 -2.43
N ALA A 69 11.01 7.83 -1.80
CA ALA A 69 10.81 6.51 -2.38
C ALA A 69 9.47 5.88 -1.97
N ILE A 70 8.97 4.97 -2.80
CA ILE A 70 7.76 4.17 -2.55
C ILE A 70 7.97 2.74 -3.02
N GLY A 71 7.55 1.75 -2.24
CA GLY A 71 7.70 0.35 -2.59
C GLY A 71 7.20 -0.59 -1.52
N GLY A 72 7.39 -1.89 -1.74
CA GLY A 72 6.97 -2.91 -0.79
C GLY A 72 7.26 -4.31 -1.31
N LEU A 73 6.68 -5.31 -0.65
CA LEU A 73 6.86 -6.71 -1.04
C LEU A 73 6.03 -7.04 -2.28
N THR A 74 6.66 -7.69 -3.26
CA THR A 74 6.00 -8.15 -4.49
C THR A 74 4.92 -9.21 -4.19
N VAL A 75 3.82 -9.29 -4.92
CA VAL A 75 3.44 -8.50 -6.12
C VAL A 75 2.45 -7.38 -5.79
N GLY A 76 1.83 -7.40 -4.61
CA GLY A 76 0.75 -6.45 -4.30
C GLY A 76 1.21 -5.00 -4.17
N ALA A 77 2.44 -4.76 -3.71
CA ALA A 77 3.02 -3.42 -3.68
C ALA A 77 3.32 -2.85 -5.06
N ASP A 78 3.59 -3.71 -6.05
CA ASP A 78 4.15 -3.32 -7.36
C ASP A 78 3.25 -2.35 -8.15
N PRO A 79 1.97 -2.68 -8.44
CA PRO A 79 1.10 -1.78 -9.19
C PRO A 79 0.84 -0.46 -8.45
N VAL A 80 0.77 -0.50 -7.11
CA VAL A 80 0.58 0.70 -6.30
C VAL A 80 1.81 1.61 -6.38
N ALA A 81 3.00 1.06 -6.12
CA ALA A 81 4.24 1.83 -6.13
C ALA A 81 4.56 2.42 -7.51
N TYR A 82 4.45 1.63 -8.57
CA TYR A 82 4.77 2.07 -9.93
C TYR A 82 3.76 3.09 -10.46
N GLY A 83 2.46 2.84 -10.27
CA GLY A 83 1.42 3.77 -10.71
C GLY A 83 1.51 5.11 -10.00
N VAL A 84 1.65 5.10 -8.67
CA VAL A 84 1.81 6.32 -7.87
C VAL A 84 3.06 7.09 -8.29
N ALA A 85 4.22 6.43 -8.44
CA ALA A 85 5.46 7.10 -8.81
C ALA A 85 5.41 7.71 -10.22
N ALA A 86 4.79 7.02 -11.18
CA ALA A 86 4.62 7.53 -12.54
C ALA A 86 3.78 8.82 -12.55
N VAL A 87 2.63 8.83 -11.88
CA VAL A 87 1.77 10.02 -11.76
C VAL A 87 2.43 11.11 -10.91
N ALA A 88 3.17 10.75 -9.87
CA ALA A 88 3.95 11.69 -9.07
C ALA A 88 4.93 12.49 -9.95
N ALA A 89 5.63 11.78 -10.86
CA ALA A 89 6.62 12.38 -11.74
C ALA A 89 6.01 13.44 -12.69
N THR A 90 4.81 13.19 -13.22
CA THR A 90 4.09 14.15 -14.08
C THR A 90 3.65 15.40 -13.32
N ARG A 91 3.51 15.30 -11.99
CA ARG A 91 3.16 16.41 -11.08
C ARG A 91 4.39 17.04 -10.41
N GLY A 92 5.59 16.74 -10.88
CA GLY A 92 6.83 17.32 -10.36
C GLY A 92 7.36 16.67 -9.07
N ARG A 93 6.65 15.69 -8.49
CA ARG A 93 7.10 14.96 -7.29
C ARG A 93 8.04 13.82 -7.67
N ARG A 94 9.14 13.66 -6.94
CA ARG A 94 10.20 12.70 -7.27
C ARG A 94 10.20 11.53 -6.29
N LEU A 95 9.37 10.53 -6.58
CA LEU A 95 9.31 9.28 -5.82
C LEU A 95 10.00 8.17 -6.61
N ARG A 96 11.10 7.64 -6.09
CA ARG A 96 11.71 6.42 -6.64
C ARG A 96 10.84 5.22 -6.30
N SER A 97 10.36 4.49 -7.30
CA SER A 97 9.65 3.24 -7.05
C SER A 97 10.59 2.04 -6.99
N PHE A 98 10.34 1.10 -6.08
CA PHE A 98 11.06 -0.16 -5.97
C PHE A 98 10.14 -1.31 -5.58
N THR A 99 10.62 -2.53 -5.74
CA THR A 99 9.96 -3.75 -5.25
C THR A 99 10.96 -4.62 -4.47
N ILE A 100 10.46 -5.29 -3.44
CA ILE A 100 11.21 -6.29 -2.67
C ILE A 100 10.68 -7.67 -3.07
N ARG A 101 11.58 -8.52 -3.57
CA ARG A 101 11.27 -9.92 -3.90
C ARG A 101 11.12 -10.74 -2.61
N LYS A 102 10.31 -11.79 -2.66
CA LYS A 102 10.19 -12.76 -1.54
C LYS A 102 11.49 -13.52 -1.29
N GLU A 103 12.17 -13.89 -2.37
CA GLU A 103 13.43 -14.60 -2.34
C GLU A 103 14.53 -13.75 -2.98
N ALA A 104 15.74 -13.85 -2.45
CA ALA A 104 16.89 -13.15 -3.00
C ALA A 104 17.31 -13.79 -4.33
N LYS A 105 17.66 -12.98 -5.33
CA LYS A 105 18.28 -13.47 -6.57
C LYS A 105 19.78 -13.73 -6.42
N ASP A 106 20.43 -13.10 -5.45
CA ASP A 106 21.86 -13.18 -5.13
C ASP A 106 22.07 -13.28 -3.60
N HIS A 107 23.33 -13.38 -3.13
CA HIS A 107 23.64 -13.44 -1.70
C HIS A 107 23.39 -12.09 -1.00
N GLY A 108 22.57 -12.12 0.05
CA GLY A 108 22.33 -10.99 0.95
C GLY A 108 21.03 -10.20 0.68
N VAL A 109 20.74 -9.25 1.57
CA VAL A 109 19.53 -8.39 1.56
C VAL A 109 19.39 -7.59 0.26
N THR A 110 20.51 -7.13 -0.30
CA THR A 110 20.57 -6.42 -1.59
C THR A 110 20.04 -7.26 -2.75
N GLY A 111 20.14 -8.59 -2.68
CA GLY A 111 19.64 -9.51 -3.72
C GLY A 111 18.11 -9.55 -3.82
N ARG A 112 17.39 -9.01 -2.84
CA ARG A 112 15.91 -8.95 -2.84
C ARG A 112 15.37 -7.66 -3.47
N LEU A 113 16.13 -6.58 -3.44
CA LEU A 113 15.71 -5.27 -3.96
C LEU A 113 15.75 -5.27 -5.49
N ALA A 114 14.68 -4.77 -6.12
CA ALA A 114 14.70 -4.35 -7.51
C ALA A 114 14.20 -2.90 -7.61
N GLY A 115 15.09 -2.01 -8.05
CA GLY A 115 14.82 -0.58 -8.14
C GLY A 115 15.88 0.27 -7.40
N PRO A 116 15.86 1.60 -7.57
CA PRO A 116 16.95 2.47 -7.15
C PRO A 116 16.82 2.99 -5.71
N LEU A 117 16.43 2.16 -4.73
CA LEU A 117 16.34 2.57 -3.31
C LEU A 117 17.74 2.86 -2.75
N ARG A 118 17.89 3.92 -1.94
CA ARG A 118 19.18 4.39 -1.41
C ARG A 118 19.12 4.56 0.10
N ALA A 119 20.26 4.41 0.76
CA ALA A 119 20.39 4.83 2.16
C ALA A 119 20.02 6.31 2.32
N GLY A 120 19.33 6.63 3.42
CA GLY A 120 18.76 7.96 3.70
C GLY A 120 17.47 8.27 2.96
N ASP A 121 16.94 7.37 2.12
CA ASP A 121 15.61 7.56 1.54
C ASP A 121 14.51 7.56 2.60
N ARG A 122 13.52 8.44 2.41
CA ARG A 122 12.30 8.49 3.22
C ARG A 122 11.21 7.75 2.47
N VAL A 123 10.82 6.60 3.00
CA VAL A 123 10.17 5.53 2.24
C VAL A 123 8.71 5.38 2.64
N VAL A 124 7.84 5.42 1.63
CA VAL A 124 6.46 4.96 1.73
C VAL A 124 6.41 3.46 1.45
N ILE A 125 6.00 2.68 2.45
CA ILE A 125 5.76 1.24 2.32
C ILE A 125 4.30 1.04 1.91
N THR A 126 4.07 0.34 0.81
CA THR A 126 2.73 0.16 0.24
C THR A 126 2.37 -1.31 0.00
N GLU A 127 1.08 -1.59 -0.11
CA GLU A 127 0.48 -2.89 -0.43
C GLU A 127 -0.89 -2.67 -1.10
N ASP A 128 -1.37 -3.62 -1.89
CA ASP A 128 -2.72 -3.50 -2.49
C ASP A 128 -3.83 -3.71 -1.44
N THR A 129 -3.68 -4.72 -0.59
CA THR A 129 -4.66 -5.05 0.46
C THR A 129 -3.97 -5.58 1.70
N VAL A 130 -4.34 -5.08 2.87
CA VAL A 130 -3.76 -5.54 4.15
C VAL A 130 -4.80 -6.09 5.13
N THR A 131 -4.38 -7.08 5.91
CA THR A 131 -5.02 -7.54 7.14
C THR A 131 -3.99 -7.59 8.29
N ARG A 132 -3.09 -8.57 8.27
CA ARG A 132 -2.11 -8.78 9.34
C ARG A 132 -0.95 -7.79 9.28
N GLY A 133 -0.54 -7.36 8.09
CA GLY A 133 0.62 -6.48 7.90
C GLY A 133 1.97 -7.19 7.81
N THR A 134 2.01 -8.54 7.82
CA THR A 134 3.28 -9.30 7.76
C THR A 134 4.14 -8.94 6.55
N SER A 135 3.54 -8.83 5.35
CA SER A 135 4.26 -8.46 4.12
C SER A 135 4.81 -7.02 4.17
N LEU A 136 4.03 -6.09 4.73
CA LEU A 136 4.44 -4.69 4.90
C LEU A 136 5.61 -4.59 5.87
N PHE A 137 5.57 -5.35 6.97
CA PHE A 137 6.65 -5.34 7.97
C PHE A 137 7.91 -6.03 7.49
N GLU A 138 7.80 -7.08 6.67
CA GLU A 138 8.97 -7.63 5.99
C GLU A 138 9.65 -6.59 5.09
N ALA A 139 8.85 -5.77 4.38
CA ALA A 139 9.39 -4.67 3.58
C ALA A 139 10.01 -3.56 4.46
N VAL A 140 9.41 -3.22 5.61
CA VAL A 140 9.94 -2.28 6.59
C VAL A 140 11.35 -2.70 7.04
N GLU A 141 11.54 -3.97 7.38
CA GLU A 141 12.85 -4.47 7.84
C GLU A 141 13.91 -4.40 6.74
N VAL A 142 13.60 -4.85 5.52
CA VAL A 142 14.54 -4.73 4.38
C VAL A 142 14.91 -3.27 4.10
N VAL A 143 13.95 -2.35 4.18
CA VAL A 143 14.21 -0.91 3.99
C VAL A 143 15.14 -0.36 5.07
N ARG A 144 14.94 -0.75 6.33
CA ARG A 144 15.83 -0.38 7.45
C ARG A 144 17.23 -0.95 7.28
N GLU A 145 17.36 -2.21 6.88
CA GLU A 145 18.64 -2.87 6.61
C GLU A 145 19.45 -2.19 5.50
N LEU A 146 18.76 -1.59 4.52
CA LEU A 146 19.38 -0.81 3.44
C LEU A 146 19.73 0.63 3.87
N GLY A 147 19.52 0.99 5.14
CA GLY A 147 19.82 2.31 5.70
C GLY A 147 18.82 3.39 5.28
N ALA A 148 17.63 3.02 4.82
CA ALA A 148 16.53 3.94 4.51
C ALA A 148 15.51 3.96 5.66
N GLU A 149 14.66 4.99 5.66
CA GLU A 149 13.72 5.29 6.75
C GLU A 149 12.27 5.06 6.30
N PRO A 150 11.56 4.04 6.79
CA PRO A 150 10.13 3.91 6.59
C PRO A 150 9.38 5.05 7.31
N VAL A 151 8.76 5.95 6.55
CA VAL A 151 8.05 7.12 7.11
C VAL A 151 6.53 6.98 7.08
N LEU A 152 6.01 6.11 6.21
CA LEU A 152 4.58 5.90 6.04
C LEU A 152 4.30 4.47 5.58
N ILE A 153 3.30 3.82 6.18
CA ILE A 153 2.65 2.62 5.66
C ILE A 153 1.31 3.04 5.05
N MET A 154 1.13 2.78 3.76
CA MET A 154 0.00 3.24 2.95
C MET A 154 -0.52 2.10 2.06
N PRO A 155 -1.35 1.18 2.59
CA PRO A 155 -2.04 0.20 1.75
C PRO A 155 -3.16 0.89 0.94
N LEU A 156 -3.47 0.35 -0.24
CA LEU A 156 -4.65 0.78 -1.00
C LEU A 156 -5.93 0.44 -0.24
N VAL A 157 -6.08 -0.81 0.24
CA VAL A 157 -7.22 -1.21 1.09
C VAL A 157 -6.77 -1.79 2.43
N ASP A 158 -7.28 -1.24 3.53
CA ASP A 158 -7.20 -1.82 4.87
C ASP A 158 -8.47 -2.59 5.23
N ARG A 159 -8.32 -3.91 5.42
CA ARG A 159 -9.42 -4.79 5.85
C ARG A 159 -9.55 -4.87 7.36
N GLY A 160 -8.71 -4.19 8.14
CA GLY A 160 -8.62 -4.32 9.59
C GLY A 160 -7.52 -5.30 10.01
N GLY A 161 -7.66 -5.93 11.17
CA GLY A 161 -6.65 -6.83 11.72
C GLY A 161 -5.58 -6.10 12.53
N THR A 162 -4.31 -6.46 12.34
CA THR A 162 -3.21 -6.06 13.24
C THR A 162 -2.29 -4.99 12.68
N CYS A 163 -2.33 -4.70 11.38
CA CYS A 163 -1.32 -3.84 10.75
C CYS A 163 -1.27 -2.42 11.33
N ALA A 164 -2.42 -1.81 11.62
CA ALA A 164 -2.48 -0.47 12.20
C ALA A 164 -1.81 -0.42 13.59
N ALA A 165 -2.03 -1.45 14.41
CA ALA A 165 -1.41 -1.55 15.74
C ALA A 165 0.10 -1.77 15.63
N MET A 166 0.54 -2.64 14.71
CA MET A 166 1.97 -2.87 14.45
C MET A 166 2.66 -1.57 13.98
N ALA A 167 2.02 -0.79 13.10
CA ALA A 167 2.54 0.49 12.63
C ALA A 167 2.70 1.50 13.79
N ALA A 168 1.71 1.57 14.68
CA ALA A 168 1.77 2.41 15.87
C ALA A 168 2.91 2.00 16.82
N GLU A 169 3.08 0.69 17.07
CA GLU A 169 4.17 0.16 17.90
C GLU A 169 5.55 0.46 17.29
N ALA A 170 5.67 0.37 15.96
CA ALA A 170 6.89 0.69 15.24
C ALA A 170 7.17 2.19 15.07
N GLY A 171 6.24 3.06 15.50
CA GLY A 171 6.35 4.51 15.33
C GLY A 171 6.25 4.99 13.88
N ILE A 172 5.63 4.21 12.99
CA ILE A 172 5.47 4.54 11.57
C ILE A 172 4.04 5.03 11.32
N ALA A 173 3.89 6.14 10.58
CA ALA A 173 2.56 6.64 10.24
C ALA A 173 1.77 5.59 9.43
N TYR A 174 0.48 5.46 9.70
CA TYR A 174 -0.42 4.53 8.98
C TYR A 174 -1.57 5.30 8.33
N ARG A 175 -1.68 5.20 6.99
CA ARG A 175 -2.70 5.90 6.19
C ARG A 175 -3.20 4.99 5.06
N PRO A 176 -4.18 4.11 5.30
CA PRO A 176 -4.85 3.40 4.21
C PRO A 176 -5.61 4.39 3.31
N LEU A 177 -5.67 4.12 2.01
CA LEU A 177 -6.43 4.97 1.08
C LEU A 177 -7.94 4.72 1.18
N VAL A 178 -8.31 3.45 1.38
CA VAL A 178 -9.68 2.99 1.58
C VAL A 178 -9.67 1.94 2.69
N THR A 179 -10.72 1.93 3.50
CA THR A 179 -10.92 0.98 4.59
C THR A 179 -12.11 0.05 4.29
N ALA A 180 -12.18 -1.10 4.96
CA ALA A 180 -13.36 -1.97 4.86
C ALA A 180 -14.68 -1.23 5.15
N PRO A 181 -14.78 -0.36 6.19
CA PRO A 181 -15.96 0.49 6.40
C PRO A 181 -16.33 1.40 5.23
N ASP A 182 -15.35 1.96 4.52
CA ASP A 182 -15.62 2.78 3.31
C ASP A 182 -16.29 1.96 2.20
N LEU A 183 -16.00 0.66 2.15
CA LEU A 183 -16.59 -0.31 1.21
C LEU A 183 -17.90 -0.92 1.73
N GLY A 184 -18.39 -0.51 2.91
CA GLY A 184 -19.62 -1.04 3.51
C GLY A 184 -19.44 -2.35 4.27
N PHE A 185 -18.21 -2.74 4.64
CA PHE A 185 -17.92 -3.96 5.40
C PHE A 185 -17.34 -3.66 6.78
N ALA A 186 -17.54 -4.56 7.73
CA ALA A 186 -16.86 -4.47 9.03
C ALA A 186 -15.36 -4.78 8.87
N TYR A 187 -14.54 -4.19 9.74
CA TYR A 187 -13.15 -4.61 9.88
C TYR A 187 -13.06 -6.08 10.29
N GLU A 188 -12.09 -6.77 9.72
CA GLU A 188 -11.70 -8.08 10.19
C GLU A 188 -11.04 -8.01 11.56
N GLY A 189 -11.41 -8.94 12.44
CA GLY A 189 -10.71 -9.12 13.70
C GLY A 189 -9.26 -9.62 13.50
N PRO A 190 -8.41 -9.48 14.52
CA PRO A 190 -7.03 -10.00 14.53
C PRO A 190 -6.94 -11.51 14.26
#